data_AF-A0A927PQC5-F1
#
_entry.id   AF-A0A927PQC5-F1
#
_cell.length_a   1.000
_cell.length_b   1.000
_cell.length_c   1.000
_cell.angle_alpha   90.00
_cell.angle_beta   90.00
_cell.angle_gamma   90.00
#
_symmetry.space_group_name_H-M   'P 1'
#
loop_
_entity.id
_entity.type
_entity.pdbx_description
1 polymer ?
#
loop_
_entity_poly.entity_id
_entity_poly.type
_entity_poly.pdbx_seq_one_letter_code
_entity_poly.pdbx_strand_id
1 'polypeptide(L)'
;MSFHAPETRSVSSRGEACPRRSLAATIAAGASSRAALSRMIGRPDGYLSRFINDGVPRALRPDEHHRLASFFGVGDRALGIRDLWSAR
;
A
#
# COMPACT_ATOMS: atom_id res chain seq x y z
N MET A 1 -39.55 3.25 -28.26
CA MET A 1 -38.37 2.35 -28.28
C MET A 1 -37.13 3.21 -28.18
N SER A 2 -36.57 3.38 -26.97
CA SER A 2 -35.27 4.01 -26.76
C SER A 2 -34.60 3.28 -25.61
N PHE A 3 -33.69 2.38 -25.97
CA PHE A 3 -32.77 1.75 -25.03
C PHE A 3 -31.63 2.73 -24.81
N HIS A 4 -31.59 3.34 -23.62
CA HIS A 4 -30.34 3.90 -23.10
C HIS A 4 -29.95 3.05 -21.90
N ALA A 5 -29.13 2.03 -22.18
CA ALA A 5 -28.47 1.24 -21.16
C ALA A 5 -27.44 2.14 -20.44
N PRO A 6 -27.24 1.99 -19.12
CA PRO A 6 -26.21 2.72 -18.41
C PRO A 6 -24.84 2.18 -18.80
N GLU A 7 -24.09 2.92 -19.61
CA GLU A 7 -22.69 2.60 -19.92
C GLU A 7 -21.83 2.83 -18.67
N THR A 8 -21.57 1.72 -17.99
CA THR A 8 -20.38 1.40 -17.21
C THR A 8 -19.88 2.51 -16.27
N ARG A 9 -20.44 2.49 -15.07
CA ARG A 9 -19.72 2.79 -13.83
C ARG A 9 -18.33 2.14 -13.92
N SER A 10 -17.26 2.94 -14.06
CA SER A 10 -15.88 2.47 -13.94
C SER A 10 -15.70 1.92 -12.54
N VAL A 11 -15.99 0.63 -12.40
CA VAL A 11 -15.61 -0.17 -11.25
C VAL A 11 -14.11 -0.31 -11.38
N SER A 12 -13.34 0.55 -10.72
CA SER A 12 -11.93 0.28 -10.45
C SER A 12 -11.88 -0.97 -9.56
N SER A 13 -11.83 -2.11 -10.24
CA SER A 13 -11.38 -3.43 -9.83
C SER A 13 -11.71 -3.82 -8.38
N ARG A 14 -12.84 -4.51 -8.19
CA ARG A 14 -12.96 -5.51 -7.12
C ARG A 14 -11.92 -6.61 -7.39
N GLY A 15 -10.67 -6.45 -6.94
CA GLY A 15 -9.66 -7.52 -7.03
C GLY A 15 -8.18 -7.12 -7.09
N GLU A 16 -7.83 -5.86 -7.40
CA GLU A 16 -6.42 -5.48 -7.43
C GLU A 16 -6.01 -4.93 -6.06
N ALA A 17 -5.35 -5.77 -5.26
CA ALA A 17 -4.86 -5.41 -3.94
C ALA A 17 -3.77 -4.32 -4.06
N CYS A 18 -4.19 -3.06 -4.19
CA CYS A 18 -3.32 -1.90 -4.24
C CYS A 18 -2.45 -1.87 -2.97
N PRO A 19 -1.14 -2.14 -3.07
CA PRO A 19 -0.30 -2.34 -1.90
C PRO A 19 -0.24 -1.10 -1.01
N ARG A 20 -0.25 0.08 -1.64
CA ARG A 20 -0.40 1.39 -0.98
C ARG A 20 -1.63 1.48 -0.09
N ARG A 21 -2.77 1.00 -0.59
CA ARG A 21 -4.05 1.07 0.12
C ARG A 21 -4.08 0.08 1.27
N SER A 22 -3.57 -1.14 1.06
CA SER A 22 -3.42 -2.14 2.13
C SER A 22 -2.50 -1.65 3.24
N LEU A 23 -1.35 -1.06 2.89
CA LEU A 23 -0.45 -0.45 3.86
C LEU A 23 -1.11 0.73 4.58
N ALA A 24 -1.77 1.65 3.85
CA ALA A 24 -2.47 2.78 4.46
C ALA A 24 -3.56 2.33 5.44
N ALA A 25 -4.33 1.29 5.09
CA ALA A 25 -5.35 0.70 5.96
C ALA A 25 -4.74 0.04 7.19
N THR A 26 -3.63 -0.69 7.03
CA THR A 26 -2.93 -1.35 8.15
C THR A 26 -2.34 -0.31 9.12
N ILE A 27 -1.75 0.77 8.58
CA ILE A 27 -1.25 1.89 9.39
C ILE A 27 -2.39 2.57 10.13
N ALA A 28 -3.53 2.81 9.46
CA ALA A 28 -4.69 3.47 10.06
C ALA A 28 -5.39 2.60 11.12
N ALA A 29 -5.33 1.27 11.00
CA ALA A 29 -5.85 0.33 11.99
C ALA A 29 -4.92 0.17 13.20
N GLY A 30 -3.62 0.45 13.04
CA GLY A 30 -2.64 0.43 14.12
C GLY A 30 -2.51 1.77 14.85
N ALA A 31 -1.68 1.80 15.89
CA ALA A 31 -1.36 3.01 16.65
C ALA A 31 -0.11 3.75 16.13
N SER A 32 0.45 3.34 15.00
CA SER A 32 1.74 3.84 14.51
C SER A 32 1.60 4.90 13.44
N SER A 33 2.36 5.98 13.55
CA SER A 33 2.38 7.03 12.54
C SER A 33 3.27 6.64 11.35
N ARG A 34 2.93 7.15 10.15
CA ARG A 34 3.75 6.98 8.93
C ARG A 34 5.20 7.40 9.15
N ALA A 35 5.42 8.48 9.89
CA ALA A 35 6.74 9.00 10.23
C ALA A 35 7.55 8.04 11.13
N ALA A 36 6.91 7.42 12.12
CA ALA A 36 7.58 6.44 12.99
C ALA A 36 7.97 5.19 12.20
N LEU A 37 7.09 4.71 11.32
CA LEU A 37 7.34 3.56 10.45
C LEU A 37 8.44 3.85 9.43
N SER A 38 8.49 5.06 8.87
CA SER A 38 9.60 5.48 8.00
C SER A 38 10.94 5.39 8.75
N ARG A 39 11.01 5.89 9.99
CA ARG A 39 12.23 5.80 10.81
C ARG A 39 12.62 4.36 11.13
N MET A 40 11.63 3.52 11.44
CA MET A 40 11.84 2.08 11.70
C MET A 40 12.51 1.36 10.53
N ILE A 41 12.16 1.70 9.28
CA ILE A 41 12.80 1.12 8.09
C ILE A 41 14.09 1.85 7.68
N GLY A 42 14.56 2.84 8.45
CA GLY A 42 15.77 3.61 8.16
C GLY A 42 15.59 4.66 7.06
N ARG A 43 14.38 5.20 6.91
CA ARG A 43 13.99 6.19 5.89
C ARG A 43 13.57 7.52 6.54
N PRO A 44 13.64 8.65 5.81
CA PRO A 44 13.17 9.95 6.30
C PRO A 44 11.66 9.90 6.58
N ASP A 45 11.17 10.68 7.55
CA ASP A 45 9.80 10.63 8.06
C ASP A 45 8.71 10.67 6.98
N GLY A 46 8.88 11.50 5.95
CA GLY A 46 7.95 11.65 4.84
C GLY A 46 7.95 10.50 3.81
N TYR A 47 8.83 9.51 3.94
CA TYR A 47 9.00 8.45 2.94
C TYR A 47 7.72 7.64 2.69
N LEU A 48 7.10 7.10 3.73
CA LEU A 48 5.84 6.34 3.59
C LEU A 48 4.65 7.23 3.22
N SER A 49 4.63 8.48 3.69
CA SER A 49 3.60 9.44 3.28
C SER A 49 3.66 9.69 1.77
N ARG A 50 4.86 9.90 1.21
CA ARG A 50 5.07 10.09 -0.22
C ARG A 50 4.74 8.85 -1.03
N PHE A 51 5.11 7.68 -0.52
CA PHE A 51 4.77 6.40 -1.15
C PHE A 51 3.25 6.19 -1.27
N ILE A 52 2.50 6.55 -0.23
CA ILE A 52 1.04 6.37 -0.18
C ILE A 52 0.31 7.46 -0.96
N ASN A 53 0.70 8.72 -0.79
CA ASN A 53 -0.01 9.88 -1.34
C ASN A 53 0.43 10.19 -2.78
N ASP A 54 1.74 10.30 -2.99
CA ASP A 54 2.32 10.68 -4.28
C ASP A 54 2.66 9.47 -5.16
N GLY A 55 2.53 8.26 -4.61
CA GLY A 55 2.82 7.02 -5.32
C GLY A 55 4.29 6.80 -5.63
N VAL A 56 5.19 7.59 -5.04
CA VAL A 56 6.63 7.53 -5.28
C VAL A 56 7.40 7.26 -3.98
N PRO A 57 8.35 6.29 -3.98
CA PRO A 57 8.75 5.44 -5.09
C PRO A 57 7.64 4.50 -5.60
N ARG A 58 7.77 3.97 -6.81
CA ARG A 58 6.72 3.09 -7.39
C ARG A 58 6.49 1.83 -6.54
N ALA A 59 7.51 1.39 -5.81
CA ALA A 59 7.50 0.17 -5.03
C ALA A 59 8.50 0.28 -3.85
N LEU A 60 8.30 -0.51 -2.77
CA LEU A 60 9.19 -0.56 -1.61
C LEU A 60 10.19 -1.72 -1.72
N ARG A 61 11.41 -1.53 -1.24
CA ARG A 61 12.41 -2.60 -1.27
C ARG A 61 11.92 -3.84 -0.49
N PRO A 62 12.34 -5.05 -0.90
CA PRO A 62 11.99 -6.29 -0.18
C PRO A 62 12.29 -6.23 1.33
N ASP A 63 13.43 -5.63 1.72
CA ASP A 63 13.82 -5.46 3.12
C ASP A 63 12.87 -4.54 3.89
N GLU A 64 12.39 -3.46 3.26
CA GLU A 64 11.45 -2.51 3.85
C GLU A 64 10.09 -3.17 4.07
N HIS A 65 9.64 -3.93 3.07
CA HIS A 65 8.42 -4.71 3.14
C HIS A 65 8.47 -5.75 4.25
N HIS A 66 9.57 -6.51 4.35
CA HIS A 66 9.73 -7.53 5.39
C HIS A 66 9.72 -6.94 6.80
N ARG A 67 10.38 -5.77 7.00
CA ARG A 67 10.36 -5.06 8.28
C ARG A 67 8.96 -4.55 8.63
N LEU A 68 8.22 -4.02 7.67
CA LEU A 68 6.83 -3.60 7.88
C LEU A 68 5.94 -4.80 8.21
N ALA A 69 6.05 -5.90 7.47
CA ALA A 69 5.29 -7.13 7.71
C ALA A 69 5.53 -7.67 9.13
N SER A 70 6.81 -7.75 9.51
CA SER A 70 7.24 -8.17 10.85
C SER A 70 6.72 -7.24 11.95
N PHE A 71 6.77 -5.92 11.72
CA PHE A 71 6.30 -4.93 12.68
C PHE A 71 4.79 -5.04 12.94
N PHE A 72 3.99 -5.23 11.88
CA PHE A 72 2.55 -5.40 12.02
C PHE A 72 2.14 -6.81 12.48
N GLY A 73 3.09 -7.75 12.58
CA GLY A 73 2.80 -9.15 12.90
C GLY A 73 1.95 -9.83 11.83
N VAL A 74 1.94 -9.30 10.60
CA VAL A 74 1.17 -9.84 9.48
C VAL A 74 2.13 -10.45 8.47
N GLY A 75 1.80 -11.61 7.92
CA GLY A 75 2.64 -12.22 6.87
C GLY A 75 2.77 -11.29 5.66
N ASP A 76 3.86 -11.40 4.90
CA ASP A 76 4.14 -10.54 3.74
C ASP A 76 2.95 -10.37 2.77
N ARG A 77 2.11 -11.39 2.59
CA ARG A 77 0.95 -11.33 1.69
C ARG A 77 -0.20 -10.46 2.20
N ALA A 78 -0.26 -10.18 3.50
CA ALA A 78 -1.36 -9.46 4.14
C ALA A 78 -1.21 -7.93 4.01
N LEU A 79 0.02 -7.41 3.96
CA LEU A 79 0.28 -5.99 3.64
C LEU A 79 0.01 -5.66 2.15
N GLY A 80 -0.18 -6.68 1.33
CA GLY A 80 -0.32 -6.59 -0.12
C GLY A 80 0.48 -7.70 -0.80
N ILE A 81 0.42 -7.79 -2.13
CA ILE A 81 1.22 -8.78 -2.84
C ILE A 81 2.68 -8.33 -2.81
N ARG A 82 3.56 -9.07 -2.11
CA ARG A 82 5.02 -8.82 -2.02
C ARG A 82 5.66 -8.44 -3.37
N ASP A 83 5.24 -9.11 -4.43
CA ASP A 83 5.73 -8.89 -5.80
C ASP A 83 5.49 -7.45 -6.31
N LEU A 84 4.34 -6.86 -5.97
CA LEU A 84 4.01 -5.47 -6.33
C LEU A 84 4.89 -4.44 -5.61
N TRP A 85 5.59 -4.84 -4.55
CA TRP A 85 6.59 -4.02 -3.86
C TRP A 85 7.99 -4.21 -4.44
N SER A 86 8.33 -5.40 -4.93
CA SER A 86 9.68 -5.75 -5.36
C SER A 86 10.06 -5.24 -6.76
N ALA A 87 9.41 -4.20 -7.30
CA ALA A 87 9.61 -3.76 -8.69
C ALA A 87 11.10 -3.62 -9.02
N ARG A 88 11.56 -4.50 -9.91
CA ARG A 88 12.95 -4.61 -10.37
C ARG A 88 13.25 -3.59 -11.46
#